data_AF-A0A9E2B7G5-F1
#
_entry.id   AF-A0A9E2B7G5-F1
#
_cell.length_a   1.000
_cell.length_b   1.000
_cell.length_c   1.000
_cell.angle_alpha   90.00
_cell.angle_beta   90.00
_cell.angle_gamma   90.00
#
_symmetry.space_group_name_H-M   'P 1'
#
loop_
_entity.id
_entity.type
_entity.pdbx_description
1 polymer ?
#
loop_
_entity_poly.entity_id
_entity_poly.type
_entity_poly.pdbx_seq_one_letter_code
_entity_poly.pdbx_strand_id
1 'polypeptide(L)' 'ITSGLGGKFPPGYPVATVREIRSVTGQPFLDIVATPVAALNRMREVLLIKPQDDPAPAEPATNDASDSEPAEEAA' A
#
# COMPACT_ATOMS: atom_id res chain seq x y z
N ILE A 1 -6.70 -6.97 7.23
CA ILE A 1 -7.39 -6.09 6.25
C ILE A 1 -6.40 -5.67 5.16
N THR A 2 -6.86 -5.22 3.99
CA THR A 2 -6.00 -4.68 2.92
C THR A 2 -5.45 -3.30 3.31
N SER A 3 -4.23 -2.98 2.88
CA SER A 3 -3.61 -1.66 3.11
C SER A 3 -3.95 -0.63 2.03
N GLY A 4 -4.25 -1.09 0.80
CA GLY A 4 -4.44 -0.21 -0.37
C GLY A 4 -3.15 0.29 -1.02
N LEU A 5 -1.96 -0.04 -0.49
CA LEU A 5 -0.66 0.48 -0.98
C LEU A 5 -0.32 0.11 -2.43
N GLY A 6 -0.96 -0.91 -2.99
CA GLY A 6 -0.72 -1.35 -4.37
C GLY A 6 -1.76 -0.84 -5.39
N GLY A 7 -2.64 0.11 -5.03
CA GLY A 7 -3.67 0.68 -5.91
C GLY A 7 -4.80 -0.28 -6.34
N LYS A 8 -4.61 -1.60 -6.18
CA LYS A 8 -5.49 -2.63 -6.72
C LYS A 8 -6.74 -2.92 -5.88
N PHE A 9 -6.63 -2.81 -4.56
CA PHE A 9 -7.72 -3.07 -3.62
C PHE A 9 -7.96 -1.85 -2.76
N PRO A 10 -9.22 -1.53 -2.42
CA PRO A 10 -9.48 -0.45 -1.47
C PRO A 10 -8.82 -0.75 -0.12
N PRO A 11 -8.35 0.27 0.62
CA PRO A 11 -7.85 0.08 1.98
C PRO A 11 -8.97 -0.37 2.92
N GLY A 12 -8.64 -1.18 3.92
CA GLY A 12 -9.57 -1.63 4.95
C GLY A 12 -10.44 -2.83 4.59
N TYR A 13 -10.29 -3.40 3.39
CA TYR A 13 -11.09 -4.55 2.97
C TYR A 13 -10.74 -5.81 3.79
N PRO A 14 -11.75 -6.57 4.30
CA PRO A 14 -11.51 -7.78 5.07
C PRO A 14 -10.72 -8.84 4.29
N VAL A 15 -9.78 -9.52 4.97
CA VAL A 15 -8.92 -10.54 4.33
C VAL A 15 -8.94 -11.83 5.12
N ALA A 16 -8.43 -11.79 6.35
CA ALA A 16 -8.24 -12.97 7.19
C ALA A 16 -8.10 -12.57 8.67
N THR A 17 -8.28 -13.55 9.55
CA THR A 17 -7.93 -13.47 10.98
C THR A 17 -6.65 -14.25 11.23
N VAL A 18 -5.70 -13.67 11.97
CA VAL A 18 -4.42 -14.31 12.29
C VAL A 18 -4.65 -15.57 13.12
N ARG A 19 -4.06 -16.69 12.68
CA ARG A 19 -4.11 -17.99 13.36
C ARG A 19 -2.81 -18.30 14.09
N GLU A 20 -1.68 -17.91 13.53
CA GLU A 20 -0.35 -18.27 14.02
C GLU A 20 0.67 -17.19 13.64
N ILE A 21 1.62 -16.95 14.54
CA ILE A 21 2.74 -16.04 14.34
C ILE A 21 4.01 -16.84 14.64
N ARG A 22 4.92 -16.89 13.67
CA ARG A 22 6.21 -17.57 13.81
C ARG A 22 7.35 -16.56 13.68
N SER A 23 8.25 -16.61 14.64
CA SER A 23 9.51 -15.86 14.61
C SER A 23 10.63 -16.85 14.35
N VAL A 24 11.21 -16.83 13.15
CA VAL A 24 12.31 -17.73 12.78
C VAL A 24 13.63 -16.99 12.94
N THR A 25 14.53 -17.57 13.74
CA THR A 25 15.85 -17.01 13.97
C THR A 25 16.61 -16.86 12.64
N GLY A 26 17.14 -15.65 12.40
CA GLY A 26 17.88 -15.33 11.19
C GLY A 26 17.02 -14.81 10.04
N GLN A 27 15.70 -14.74 10.18
CA GLN A 27 14.82 -14.10 9.19
C GLN A 27 14.52 -12.64 9.58
N PRO A 28 14.51 -11.70 8.61
CA PRO A 28 14.24 -10.29 8.89
C PRO A 28 12.76 -9.99 9.19
N PHE A 29 11.85 -10.93 8.94
CA PHE A 29 10.41 -10.75 9.08
C PHE A 29 9.75 -11.92 9.79
N LEU A 30 8.52 -11.69 10.29
CA LEU A 30 7.68 -12.71 10.89
C LEU A 30 6.89 -13.47 9.82
N ASP A 31 6.73 -14.77 10.06
CA ASP A 31 5.86 -15.64 9.28
C ASP A 31 4.47 -15.68 9.92
N ILE A 32 3.45 -15.22 9.19
CA ILE A 32 2.08 -15.15 9.68
C ILE A 32 1.20 -16.15 8.92
N VAL A 33 0.50 -17.02 9.66
CA VAL A 33 -0.56 -17.85 9.07
C VAL A 33 -1.92 -17.30 9.48
N ALA A 34 -2.81 -17.11 8.52
CA ALA A 34 -4.13 -16.53 8.75
C ALA A 34 -5.24 -17.37 8.12
N THR A 35 -6.42 -17.32 8.73
CA THR A 35 -7.64 -17.98 8.23
C THR A 35 -8.47 -16.97 7.44
N PRO A 36 -8.79 -17.20 6.16
CA PRO A 36 -9.59 -16.28 5.37
C PRO A 36 -10.96 -16.02 5.99
N VAL A 37 -11.45 -14.77 5.90
CA VAL A 37 -12.81 -14.43 6.36
C VAL A 37 -13.88 -14.97 5.41
N ALA A 38 -13.55 -15.17 4.14
CA ALA A 38 -14.49 -15.60 3.12
C ALA A 38 -14.56 -17.14 3.05
N ALA A 39 -15.77 -17.68 3.15
CA ALA A 39 -16.05 -19.10 2.91
C ALA A 39 -16.29 -19.36 1.41
N LEU A 40 -15.24 -19.21 0.59
CA LEU A 40 -15.30 -19.24 -0.88
C LEU A 40 -16.02 -20.48 -1.45
N ASN A 41 -15.90 -21.62 -0.78
CA ASN A 41 -16.45 -22.91 -1.23
C ASN A 41 -17.99 -22.98 -1.24
N ARG A 42 -18.68 -21.96 -0.73
CA ARG A 42 -20.16 -21.89 -0.69
C ARG A 42 -20.72 -20.63 -1.38
N MET A 43 -19.88 -19.84 -2.05
CA MET A 43 -20.30 -18.59 -2.67
C MET A 43 -20.82 -18.84 -4.08
N ARG A 44 -22.05 -18.40 -4.36
CA ARG A 44 -22.66 -18.45 -5.70
C ARG A 44 -22.55 -17.12 -6.44
N GLU A 45 -22.36 -16.05 -5.70
CA GLU A 45 -22.35 -14.68 -6.20
C GLU A 45 -21.10 -13.98 -5.66
N VAL A 46 -20.58 -13.05 -6.47
CA VAL A 46 -19.39 -12.26 -6.15
C VAL A 46 -19.63 -10.81 -6.48
N LEU A 47 -19.09 -9.92 -5.64
CA LEU A 47 -19.07 -8.49 -5.91
C LEU A 47 -17.74 -8.13 -6.58
N LEU A 48 -17.80 -7.57 -7.78
CA LEU A 48 -16.63 -6.97 -8.41
C LEU A 48 -16.39 -5.57 -7.82
N ILE A 49 -15.21 -5.40 -7.25
CA ILE A 49 -14.74 -4.11 -6.76
C ILE A 49 -13.85 -3.52 -7.86
N LYS A 50 -14.18 -2.32 -8.33
CA LYS A 50 -13.31 -1.57 -9.24
C LYS A 50 -12.16 -0.99 -8.43
N PRO A 51 -10.90 -1.12 -8.90
CA PRO A 51 -9.81 -0.32 -8.36
C PRO A 51 -10.21 1.15 -8.42
N GLN A 52 -9.89 1.92 -7.37
CA GLN A 52 -9.85 3.38 -7.52
C GLN A 52 -8.73 3.66 -8.50
N ASP A 53 -8.95 4.55 -9.48
CA ASP A 53 -7.93 4.91 -10.47
C ASP A 53 -6.61 5.22 -9.74
N ASP A 54 -5.50 4.64 -10.24
CA ASP A 54 -4.17 4.90 -9.72
C ASP A 54 -4.02 6.43 -9.57
N PRO A 55 -3.59 6.97 -8.41
CA PRO A 55 -3.06 8.32 -8.43
C PRO A 55 -1.95 8.29 -9.48
N ALA A 56 -2.08 9.16 -10.50
CA ALA A 56 -1.06 9.32 -11.54
C ALA A 56 0.32 9.27 -10.86
N PRO A 57 1.33 8.60 -11.47
CA PRO A 57 2.64 8.44 -10.86
C PRO A 57 3.04 9.78 -10.26
N ALA A 58 3.29 9.82 -8.96
CA ALA A 58 3.69 11.06 -8.30
C ALA A 58 4.88 11.60 -9.09
N GLU A 59 4.64 12.68 -9.84
CA GLU A 59 5.72 13.37 -10.53
C GLU A 59 6.77 13.64 -9.47
N PRO A 60 8.05 13.28 -9.71
CA PRO A 60 9.08 13.51 -8.73
C PRO A 60 9.00 15.00 -8.38
N ALA A 61 8.73 15.29 -7.10
CA ALA A 61 8.78 16.65 -6.61
C ALA A 61 10.18 17.14 -6.94
N THR A 62 10.29 17.97 -7.99
CA THR A 62 11.49 18.76 -8.20
C THR A 62 11.54 19.65 -6.97
N ASN A 63 12.35 19.24 -6.01
CA ASN A 63 12.70 20.08 -4.89
C ASN A 63 13.58 21.13 -5.52
N ASP A 64 12.94 22.16 -6.07
CA ASP A 64 13.59 23.37 -6.55
C ASP A 64 14.08 24.09 -5.30
N ALA A 65 15.15 23.54 -4.71
CA ALA A 65 16.09 24.28 -3.92
C ALA A 65 16.76 25.25 -4.90
N SER A 66 16.02 26.30 -5.26
CA SER A 66 16.57 27.51 -5.83
C SER A 66 17.46 28.10 -4.75
N ASP A 67 18.71 27.67 -4.86
CA ASP A 67 19.90 28.15 -4.19
C ASP A 67 19.85 29.67 -4.03
N SER A 68 20.05 30.10 -2.81
CA SER A 68 20.17 31.48 -2.39
C SER A 68 21.44 32.11 -2.99
N GLU A 69 21.31 33.17 -3.79
CA GLU A 69 22.29 34.27 -3.87
C GLU A 69 21.72 35.46 -4.67
N PRO A 70 21.57 36.67 -4.09
CA PRO A 70 21.51 37.90 -4.88
C PRO A 70 22.95 38.45 -4.98
N ALA A 71 23.63 38.15 -6.09
CA ALA A 71 24.82 38.85 -6.51
C ALA A 71 24.47 39.77 -7.69
N GLU A 72 24.48 41.07 -7.39
CA GLU A 72 24.93 42.18 -8.25
C GLU A 72 24.14 42.51 -9.53
N GLU A 73 23.67 43.77 -9.67
CA GLU A 73 24.11 44.69 -10.75
C GLU A 73 23.36 46.06 -10.76
N ALA A 74 24.17 47.14 -10.76
CA ALA A 74 24.02 48.46 -11.39
C ALA A 74 22.92 49.47 -11.02
N ALA A 75 23.37 50.63 -10.50
CA ALA A 75 22.99 51.97 -10.98
C ALA A 75 24.16 52.94 -10.82
#